data_AF-A0A8T3NRY4-F1
#
_entry.id   AF-A0A8T3NRY4-F1
#
_cell.length_a   1.000
_cell.length_b   1.000
_cell.length_c   1.000
_cell.angle_alpha   90.00
_cell.angle_beta   90.00
_cell.angle_gamma   90.00
#
_symmetry.space_group_name_H-M   'P 1'
#
loop_
_entity.id
_entity.type
_entity.pdbx_description
1 polymer ?
#
loop_
_entity_poly.entity_id
_entity_poly.type
_entity_poly.pdbx_seq_one_letter_code
_entity_poly.pdbx_strand_id
1 'polypeptide(L)'
;MARSIKGFASDWGASLLGSVALLPALAAIATVTAAAILGDPLVGAGVVGVDAITRVATVAAGFMTGVLGWAIFALLTRRYARADRANIRMFSELRQRLSGAEEVHQVACHARSSTVEGSAACGEASGHLKSLRSTLGSDEVAAKGGPAWTLGAGYIAAWQQLHRAEEALLEAMPEDAVAALALYDAQRLDGSEIAQRERLLRILRVAVRALSPGLASQLDGNDDDPEITRMEARAVIRQTRRIINEYRDDCAAALVTLRRRLTQSVVFTGLSIYLILGLAIVVGAPISAIVAGSVFYLVGAVVGLLARIRTEARFKTDTEIDDYGVTSARMVHLALLSGMAGVAGVVLVGLLSGASLSEILDPSGMSGTDGGVVRQSLGRIFDLTSYPVGLVVAAIFGLAPERLLARLGDQAESLKLALDSSEASGSSGGGAGEGESEGSDVR
;
A
#
# COMPACT_ATOMS: atom_id res chain seq x y z
N MET A 1 7.62 31.48 13.83
CA MET A 1 6.92 30.52 14.71
C MET A 1 5.66 29.90 14.07
N ALA A 2 4.71 30.69 13.55
CA ALA A 2 3.43 30.17 13.02
C ALA A 2 3.53 29.15 11.84
N ARG A 3 4.48 29.31 10.90
CA ARG A 3 4.69 28.32 9.80
C ARG A 3 5.17 26.96 10.33
N SER A 4 5.95 26.96 11.41
CA SER A 4 6.45 25.72 12.04
C SER A 4 5.32 24.92 12.69
N ILE A 5 4.34 25.60 13.31
CA ILE A 5 3.18 24.96 13.94
C ILE A 5 2.26 24.31 12.90
N LYS A 6 2.00 24.98 11.76
CA LYS A 6 1.16 24.41 10.69
C LYS A 6 1.79 23.16 10.07
N GLY A 7 3.09 23.19 9.79
CA GLY A 7 3.81 22.02 9.28
C GLY A 7 3.79 20.85 10.28
N PHE A 8 4.01 21.14 11.56
CA PHE A 8 3.93 20.15 12.63
C PHE A 8 2.57 19.45 12.68
N ALA A 9 1.48 20.21 12.68
CA ALA A 9 0.13 19.66 12.75
C ALA A 9 -0.22 18.80 11.53
N SER A 10 0.21 19.22 10.32
CA SER A 10 0.02 18.46 9.09
C SER A 10 0.77 17.12 9.12
N ASP A 11 2.06 17.13 9.48
CA ASP A 11 2.89 15.92 9.55
C ASP A 11 2.36 14.93 10.59
N TRP A 12 1.93 15.43 11.75
CA TRP A 12 1.37 14.59 12.81
C TRP A 12 0.00 14.00 12.41
N GLY A 13 -0.89 14.82 11.82
CA GLY A 13 -2.17 14.33 11.30
C GLY A 13 -2.01 13.26 10.21
N ALA A 14 -1.05 13.44 9.31
CA ALA A 14 -0.70 12.45 8.30
C ALA A 14 -0.19 11.14 8.94
N SER A 15 0.64 11.24 9.98
CA SER A 15 1.13 10.06 10.70
C SER A 15 0.05 9.35 11.51
N LEU A 16 -0.91 10.08 12.09
CA LEU A 16 -2.08 9.48 12.75
C LEU A 16 -2.87 8.66 11.73
N LEU A 17 -3.20 9.26 10.58
CA LEU A 17 -3.92 8.57 9.50
C LEU A 17 -3.14 7.36 8.96
N GLY A 18 -1.82 7.48 8.79
CA GLY A 18 -0.97 6.38 8.31
C GLY A 18 -0.85 5.21 9.28
N SER A 19 -1.00 5.46 10.58
CA SER A 19 -0.85 4.45 11.65
C SER A 19 -2.18 4.00 12.28
N VAL A 20 -3.32 4.46 11.76
CA VAL A 20 -4.65 4.17 12.34
C VAL A 20 -4.95 2.67 12.44
N ALA A 21 -4.38 1.85 11.56
CA ALA A 21 -4.50 0.39 11.60
C ALA A 21 -3.89 -0.24 12.87
N LEU A 22 -2.98 0.44 13.57
CA LEU A 22 -2.37 -0.04 14.81
C LEU A 22 -3.25 0.23 16.04
N LEU A 23 -4.22 1.14 15.96
CA LEU A 23 -5.02 1.56 17.10
C LEU A 23 -5.74 0.39 17.80
N PRO A 24 -6.46 -0.51 17.09
CA PRO A 24 -7.16 -1.61 17.75
C PRO A 24 -6.20 -2.60 18.42
N ALA A 25 -5.03 -2.82 17.82
CA ALA A 25 -4.01 -3.72 18.39
C ALA A 25 -3.41 -3.13 19.68
N LEU A 26 -3.05 -1.85 19.68
CA LEU A 26 -2.53 -1.16 20.87
C LEU A 26 -3.58 -1.11 21.99
N ALA A 27 -4.84 -0.84 21.65
CA ALA A 27 -5.95 -0.89 22.61
C ALA A 27 -6.13 -2.31 23.17
N ALA A 28 -6.10 -3.35 22.33
CA ALA A 28 -6.22 -4.73 22.80
C ALA A 28 -5.09 -5.11 23.77
N ILE A 29 -3.83 -4.81 23.43
CA ILE A 29 -2.68 -5.09 24.29
C ILE A 29 -2.81 -4.36 25.63
N ALA A 30 -3.17 -3.08 25.61
CA ALA A 30 -3.35 -2.28 26.82
C ALA A 30 -4.49 -2.82 27.69
N THR A 31 -5.61 -3.22 27.08
CA THR A 31 -6.77 -3.80 27.79
C THR A 31 -6.45 -5.15 28.42
N VAL A 32 -5.77 -6.06 27.69
CA VAL A 32 -5.34 -7.35 28.25
C VAL A 32 -4.35 -7.15 29.40
N THR A 33 -3.40 -6.22 29.24
CA THR A 33 -2.42 -5.90 30.29
C THR A 33 -3.10 -5.32 31.53
N ALA A 34 -4.04 -4.38 31.35
CA ALA A 34 -4.81 -3.81 32.46
C ALA A 34 -5.65 -4.88 33.17
N ALA A 35 -6.31 -5.77 32.41
CA ALA A 35 -7.07 -6.88 32.96
C ALA A 35 -6.20 -7.87 33.74
N ALA A 36 -4.98 -8.16 33.27
CA ALA A 36 -4.05 -9.04 33.97
C ALA A 36 -3.52 -8.42 35.28
N ILE A 37 -3.25 -7.11 35.30
CA ILE A 37 -2.74 -6.42 36.49
C ILE A 37 -3.85 -6.19 37.53
N LEU A 38 -5.05 -5.79 37.10
CA LEU A 38 -6.17 -5.46 38.00
C LEU A 38 -6.97 -6.68 38.46
N GLY A 39 -6.91 -7.77 37.71
CA GLY A 39 -7.69 -8.97 37.97
C GLY A 39 -7.05 -9.97 38.94
N ASP A 40 -5.86 -9.68 39.46
CA ASP A 40 -5.18 -10.53 40.45
C ASP A 40 -5.92 -10.42 41.81
N PRO A 41 -6.36 -11.53 42.45
CA PRO A 41 -7.20 -11.53 43.65
C PRO A 41 -6.57 -10.90 44.90
N LEU A 42 -5.32 -10.42 44.82
CA LEU A 42 -4.66 -9.66 45.88
C LEU A 42 -5.40 -8.36 46.25
N VAL A 43 -6.32 -7.87 45.41
CA VAL A 43 -7.10 -6.64 45.66
C VAL A 43 -8.56 -6.92 46.09
N GLY A 44 -9.02 -8.17 46.10
CA GLY A 44 -10.45 -8.51 46.08
C GLY A 44 -10.98 -9.36 47.24
N ALA A 45 -10.62 -9.07 48.50
CA ALA A 45 -11.34 -9.64 49.64
C ALA A 45 -12.65 -8.86 49.91
N GLY A 46 -13.74 -9.22 49.22
CA GLY A 46 -15.07 -9.19 49.85
C GLY A 46 -16.10 -8.10 49.49
N VAL A 47 -16.10 -7.49 48.30
CA VAL A 47 -17.21 -6.57 47.90
C VAL A 47 -17.94 -7.08 46.64
N VAL A 48 -18.96 -7.90 46.87
CA VAL A 48 -19.86 -8.41 45.83
C VAL A 48 -20.76 -7.26 45.33
N GLY A 49 -20.51 -6.78 44.10
CA GLY A 49 -21.29 -5.72 43.46
C GLY A 49 -20.47 -4.69 42.66
N VAL A 50 -19.15 -4.67 42.84
CA VAL A 50 -18.22 -3.73 42.17
C VAL A 50 -17.66 -4.31 40.85
N ASP A 51 -18.01 -5.55 40.51
CA ASP A 51 -17.35 -6.32 39.44
C ASP A 51 -17.69 -5.85 38.02
N ALA A 52 -18.93 -5.43 37.75
CA ALA A 52 -19.30 -4.98 36.40
C ALA A 52 -18.68 -3.62 36.06
N ILE A 53 -18.73 -2.68 37.01
CA ILE A 53 -18.19 -1.32 36.85
C ILE A 53 -16.67 -1.37 36.68
N THR A 54 -15.97 -2.18 37.48
CA THR A 54 -14.51 -2.35 37.37
C THR A 54 -14.09 -2.98 36.03
N ARG A 55 -14.84 -3.94 35.51
CA ARG A 55 -14.57 -4.52 34.17
C ARG A 55 -14.76 -3.53 33.04
N VAL A 56 -15.86 -2.76 33.06
CA VAL A 56 -16.09 -1.68 32.08
C VAL A 56 -15.00 -0.62 32.19
N ALA A 57 -14.62 -0.23 33.41
CA ALA A 57 -13.53 0.72 33.64
C ALA A 57 -12.19 0.18 33.12
N THR A 58 -11.94 -1.13 33.23
CA THR A 58 -10.73 -1.78 32.70
C THR A 58 -10.65 -1.70 31.17
N VAL A 59 -11.76 -2.00 30.47
CA VAL A 59 -11.83 -1.89 29.01
C VAL A 59 -11.70 -0.44 28.54
N ALA A 60 -12.34 0.51 29.26
CA ALA A 60 -12.24 1.93 28.97
C ALA A 60 -10.80 2.45 29.19
N ALA A 61 -10.16 2.06 30.30
CA ALA A 61 -8.78 2.42 30.60
C ALA A 61 -7.83 1.89 29.52
N GLY A 62 -7.94 0.62 29.14
CA GLY A 62 -7.11 0.04 28.08
C GLY A 62 -7.33 0.71 26.72
N PHE A 63 -8.56 1.06 26.37
CA PHE A 63 -8.84 1.86 25.16
C PHE A 63 -8.15 3.22 25.21
N MET A 64 -8.28 3.97 26.30
CA MET A 64 -7.68 5.29 26.45
C MET A 64 -6.14 5.22 26.41
N THR A 65 -5.54 4.22 27.06
CA THR A 65 -4.11 3.96 26.99
C THR A 65 -3.68 3.60 25.56
N GLY A 66 -4.47 2.80 24.85
CA GLY A 66 -4.23 2.47 23.44
C GLY A 66 -4.27 3.70 22.53
N VAL A 67 -5.26 4.58 22.69
CA VAL A 67 -5.36 5.85 21.96
C VAL A 67 -4.17 6.75 22.24
N LEU A 68 -3.77 6.87 23.50
CA LEU A 68 -2.60 7.66 23.90
C LEU A 68 -1.30 7.08 23.31
N GLY A 69 -1.11 5.77 23.40
CA GLY A 69 0.03 5.06 22.82
C GLY A 69 0.10 5.24 21.31
N TRP A 70 -1.04 5.15 20.61
CA TRP A 70 -1.15 5.43 19.18
C TRP A 70 -0.80 6.88 18.85
N ALA A 71 -1.29 7.85 19.62
CA ALA A 71 -0.98 9.26 19.42
C ALA A 71 0.51 9.58 19.61
N ILE A 72 1.14 8.95 20.62
CA ILE A 72 2.59 9.03 20.86
C ILE A 72 3.35 8.37 19.72
N PHE A 73 2.94 7.18 19.29
CA PHE A 73 3.57 6.49 18.16
C PHE A 73 3.52 7.37 16.90
N ALA A 74 2.36 7.94 16.56
CA ALA A 74 2.22 8.87 15.44
C ALA A 74 3.08 10.12 15.59
N LEU A 75 3.27 10.62 16.82
CA LEU A 75 4.16 11.74 17.08
C LEU A 75 5.64 11.38 16.81
N LEU A 76 6.06 10.18 17.18
CA LEU A 76 7.41 9.66 16.95
C LEU A 76 7.65 9.37 15.46
N THR A 77 6.66 8.82 14.77
CA THR A 77 6.76 8.45 13.35
C THR A 77 6.44 9.59 12.39
N ARG A 78 6.09 10.80 12.88
CA ARG A 78 5.71 11.94 12.02
C ARG A 78 6.71 12.28 10.92
N ARG A 79 8.01 12.00 11.12
CA ARG A 79 9.04 12.23 10.10
C ARG A 79 8.84 11.33 8.88
N TYR A 80 8.30 10.12 9.05
CA TYR A 80 7.98 9.21 7.96
C TYR A 80 6.79 9.65 7.11
N ALA A 81 6.00 10.63 7.57
CA ALA A 81 4.85 11.15 6.83
C ALA A 81 5.20 12.19 5.75
N ARG A 82 6.48 12.51 5.58
CA ARG A 82 6.96 13.45 4.57
C ARG A 82 7.18 12.76 3.22
N ALA A 83 7.10 13.52 2.13
CA ALA A 83 7.27 12.98 0.78
C ALA A 83 8.64 12.30 0.58
N ASP A 84 9.71 12.81 1.19
CA ASP A 84 11.06 12.22 1.08
C ASP A 84 11.21 10.90 1.83
N ARG A 85 10.31 10.57 2.77
CA ARG A 85 10.42 9.39 3.64
C ARG A 85 9.26 8.41 3.52
N ALA A 86 8.10 8.85 3.07
CA ALA A 86 6.93 7.99 2.93
C ALA A 86 7.15 6.95 1.83
N ASN A 87 7.86 7.32 0.76
CA ASN A 87 8.32 6.43 -0.29
C ASN A 87 9.59 7.02 -0.94
N ILE A 88 10.75 6.60 -0.42
CA ILE A 88 12.05 7.16 -0.82
C ILE A 88 12.29 6.96 -2.32
N ARG A 89 11.95 5.77 -2.84
CA ARG A 89 12.20 5.40 -4.24
C ARG A 89 11.39 6.26 -5.22
N MET A 90 10.07 6.37 -5.00
CA MET A 90 9.22 7.20 -5.85
C MET A 90 9.59 8.68 -5.77
N PHE A 91 9.99 9.14 -4.58
CA PHE A 91 10.45 10.51 -4.42
C PHE A 91 11.76 10.78 -5.17
N SER A 92 12.74 9.87 -5.09
CA SER A 92 14.00 10.01 -5.81
C SER A 92 13.82 9.96 -7.32
N GLU A 93 13.00 9.03 -7.82
CA GLU A 93 12.72 8.91 -9.25
C GLU A 93 12.00 10.15 -9.79
N LEU A 94 10.98 10.63 -9.06
CA LEU A 94 10.26 11.84 -9.43
C LEU A 94 11.18 13.07 -9.43
N ARG A 95 12.11 13.18 -8.48
CA ARG A 95 13.12 14.25 -8.48
C ARG A 95 14.09 14.14 -9.65
N GLN A 96 14.58 12.94 -9.95
CA GLN A 96 15.46 12.70 -11.08
C GLN A 96 14.79 13.04 -12.42
N ARG A 97 13.52 12.66 -12.61
CA ARG A 97 12.78 13.00 -13.83
C ARG A 97 12.37 14.47 -13.88
N LEU A 98 12.07 15.08 -12.74
CA LEU A 98 11.87 16.53 -12.66
C LEU A 98 13.13 17.30 -13.11
N SER A 99 14.32 16.95 -12.61
CA SER A 99 15.55 17.63 -13.02
C SER A 99 15.81 17.47 -14.51
N GLY A 100 15.61 16.27 -15.07
CA GLY A 100 15.71 16.05 -16.51
C GLY A 100 14.72 16.89 -17.34
N ALA A 101 13.46 16.99 -16.90
CA ALA A 101 12.46 17.82 -17.56
C ALA A 101 12.79 19.32 -17.48
N GLU A 102 13.38 19.78 -16.37
CA GLU A 102 13.84 21.16 -16.20
C GLU A 102 15.02 21.50 -17.12
N GLU A 103 15.96 20.58 -17.31
CA GLU A 103 17.06 20.71 -18.27
C GLU A 103 16.53 20.80 -19.71
N VAL A 104 15.63 19.88 -20.10
CA VAL A 104 14.98 19.90 -21.42
C VAL A 104 14.22 21.21 -21.63
N HIS A 105 13.48 21.68 -20.62
CA HIS A 105 12.77 22.95 -20.67
C HIS A 105 13.72 24.12 -20.95
N GLN A 106 14.86 24.22 -20.25
CA GLN A 106 15.83 25.29 -20.47
C GLN A 106 16.36 25.27 -21.91
N VAL A 107 16.81 24.11 -22.39
CA VAL A 107 17.39 23.99 -23.74
C VAL A 107 16.35 24.24 -24.84
N ALA A 108 15.18 23.59 -24.76
CA ALA A 108 14.13 23.67 -25.78
C ALA A 108 13.50 25.08 -25.85
N CYS A 109 13.21 25.69 -24.70
CA CYS A 109 12.54 26.99 -24.67
C CYS A 109 13.45 28.15 -25.05
N HIS A 110 14.76 28.07 -24.80
CA HIS A 110 15.70 29.05 -25.34
C HIS A 110 15.74 29.01 -26.88
N ALA A 111 15.71 27.81 -27.48
CA ALA A 111 15.78 27.64 -28.93
C ALA A 111 14.49 28.04 -29.68
N ARG A 112 13.31 27.86 -29.07
CA ARG A 112 12.00 28.05 -29.73
C ARG A 112 11.13 29.19 -29.18
N SER A 113 11.68 30.08 -28.36
CA SER A 113 10.91 31.22 -27.80
C SER A 113 10.37 32.21 -28.85
N SER A 114 10.85 32.16 -30.10
CA SER A 114 10.41 33.08 -31.17
C SER A 114 9.10 32.66 -31.86
N THR A 115 8.63 31.42 -31.72
CA THR A 115 7.36 30.98 -32.32
C THR A 115 6.23 31.08 -31.30
N VAL A 116 5.02 31.44 -31.76
CA VAL A 116 3.84 31.58 -30.89
C VAL A 116 3.50 30.26 -30.19
N GLU A 117 3.54 29.15 -30.95
CA GLU A 117 3.29 27.80 -30.45
C GLU A 117 4.36 27.37 -29.43
N GLY A 118 5.65 27.60 -29.74
CA GLY A 118 6.75 27.29 -28.83
C GLY A 118 6.66 28.07 -27.52
N SER A 119 6.30 29.36 -27.58
CA SER A 119 6.09 30.17 -26.38
C SER A 119 4.91 29.69 -25.54
N ALA A 120 3.81 29.23 -26.16
CA ALA A 120 2.66 28.72 -25.44
C ALA A 120 2.99 27.40 -24.73
N ALA A 121 3.61 26.46 -25.44
CA ALA A 121 4.06 25.17 -24.90
C ALA A 121 5.06 25.34 -23.74
N CYS A 122 6.02 26.24 -23.88
CA CYS A 122 6.98 26.57 -22.82
C CYS A 122 6.31 27.22 -21.61
N GLY A 123 5.31 28.08 -21.82
CA GLY A 123 4.51 28.66 -20.74
C GLY A 123 3.74 27.60 -19.95
N GLU A 124 3.11 26.65 -20.65
CA GLU A 124 2.39 25.52 -20.05
C GLU A 124 3.34 24.63 -19.23
N ALA A 125 4.45 24.18 -19.84
CA ALA A 125 5.44 23.34 -19.19
C ALA A 125 6.04 24.02 -17.94
N SER A 126 6.44 25.29 -18.03
CA SER A 126 6.96 26.08 -16.91
C SER A 126 5.97 26.17 -15.75
N GLY A 127 4.68 26.34 -16.05
CA GLY A 127 3.61 26.36 -15.05
C GLY A 127 3.55 25.05 -14.24
N HIS A 128 3.58 23.91 -14.93
CA HIS A 128 3.59 22.59 -14.31
C HIS A 128 4.87 22.33 -13.50
N LEU A 129 6.06 22.59 -14.07
CA LEU A 129 7.34 22.40 -13.38
C LEU A 129 7.46 23.26 -12.13
N LYS A 130 7.03 24.53 -12.18
CA LYS A 130 7.04 25.43 -11.02
C LYS A 130 6.07 24.96 -9.93
N SER A 131 4.87 24.52 -10.30
CA SER A 131 3.90 23.94 -9.37
C SER A 131 4.47 22.69 -8.68
N LEU A 132 5.06 21.79 -9.46
CA LEU A 132 5.65 20.55 -9.00
C LEU A 132 6.84 20.80 -8.06
N ARG A 133 7.77 21.68 -8.43
CA ARG A 133 8.89 22.11 -7.58
C ARG A 133 8.40 22.73 -6.26
N SER A 134 7.34 23.52 -6.28
CA SER A 134 6.75 24.09 -5.07
C SER A 134 6.09 23.06 -4.14
N THR A 135 5.76 21.89 -4.69
CA THR A 135 5.10 20.78 -4.01
C THR A 135 6.13 19.82 -3.41
N LEU A 136 7.14 19.45 -4.20
CA LEU A 136 8.26 18.58 -3.77
C LEU A 136 9.30 19.30 -2.91
N GLY A 137 9.28 20.63 -2.87
CA GLY A 137 10.31 21.42 -2.22
C GLY A 137 11.62 21.43 -3.01
N SER A 138 12.52 22.34 -2.66
CA SER A 138 13.89 22.39 -3.21
C SER A 138 14.83 21.52 -2.37
N ASP A 139 16.11 21.44 -2.74
CA ASP A 139 17.13 20.76 -1.90
C ASP A 139 17.30 21.45 -0.55
N GLU A 140 17.06 22.76 -0.49
CA GLU A 140 17.14 23.56 0.73
C GLU A 140 15.82 23.55 1.54
N VAL A 141 14.68 23.37 0.87
CA VAL A 141 13.36 23.45 1.48
C VAL A 141 12.69 22.08 1.44
N ALA A 142 12.55 21.46 2.61
CA ALA A 142 11.87 20.19 2.76
C ALA A 142 10.49 20.17 2.07
N ALA A 143 10.20 19.04 1.42
CA ALA A 143 8.91 18.79 0.80
C ALA A 143 7.75 19.06 1.78
N LYS A 144 6.64 19.61 1.29
CA LYS A 144 5.45 19.81 2.12
C LYS A 144 4.94 18.45 2.56
N GLY A 145 5.01 18.15 3.85
CA GLY A 145 4.38 16.95 4.40
C GLY A 145 2.86 17.04 4.41
N GLY A 146 2.20 15.90 4.54
CA GLY A 146 0.75 15.86 4.61
C GLY A 146 0.17 14.50 4.26
N PRO A 147 -1.14 14.31 4.51
CA PRO A 147 -1.79 13.01 4.36
C PRO A 147 -1.77 12.49 2.92
N ALA A 148 -1.69 13.39 1.94
CA ALA A 148 -1.60 13.02 0.52
C ALA A 148 -0.39 12.13 0.22
N TRP A 149 0.78 12.40 0.84
CA TRP A 149 1.99 11.60 0.61
C TRP A 149 1.92 10.24 1.32
N THR A 150 1.46 10.21 2.56
CA THR A 150 1.28 8.95 3.30
C THR A 150 0.27 8.02 2.64
N LEU A 151 -0.75 8.60 1.99
CA LEU A 151 -1.79 7.86 1.29
C LEU A 151 -1.44 7.58 -0.18
N GLY A 152 -0.28 8.02 -0.69
CA GLY A 152 0.13 7.79 -2.09
C GLY A 152 -0.43 8.79 -3.10
N ALA A 153 -1.59 9.41 -2.84
CA ALA A 153 -2.25 10.34 -3.74
C ALA A 153 -1.39 11.57 -4.13
N GLY A 154 -0.50 12.00 -3.23
CA GLY A 154 0.44 13.09 -3.49
C GLY A 154 1.45 12.77 -4.59
N TYR A 155 1.94 11.52 -4.64
CA TYR A 155 2.87 11.10 -5.70
C TYR A 155 2.17 11.03 -7.05
N ILE A 156 0.95 10.50 -7.11
CA ILE A 156 0.18 10.42 -8.36
C ILE A 156 -0.07 11.83 -8.92
N ALA A 157 -0.52 12.77 -8.08
CA ALA A 157 -0.73 14.15 -8.52
C ALA A 157 0.56 14.82 -9.01
N ALA A 158 1.70 14.47 -8.40
CA ALA A 158 3.00 14.99 -8.77
C ALA A 158 3.51 14.40 -10.10
N TRP A 159 3.34 13.08 -10.30
CA TRP A 159 3.60 12.39 -11.56
C TRP A 159 2.74 12.93 -12.70
N GLN A 160 1.44 13.10 -12.48
CA GLN A 160 0.53 13.71 -13.45
C GLN A 160 1.02 15.10 -13.88
N GLN A 161 1.44 15.95 -12.93
CA GLN A 161 2.00 17.28 -13.27
C GLN A 161 3.29 17.17 -14.07
N LEU A 162 4.17 16.23 -13.74
CA LEU A 162 5.40 15.99 -14.50
C LEU A 162 5.09 15.51 -15.92
N HIS A 163 4.18 14.55 -16.08
CA HIS A 163 3.73 14.06 -17.37
C HIS A 163 3.15 15.18 -18.24
N ARG A 164 2.33 16.08 -17.67
CA ARG A 164 1.82 17.26 -18.41
C ARG A 164 2.92 18.20 -18.84
N ALA A 165 3.94 18.42 -18.00
CA ALA A 165 5.09 19.21 -18.38
C ALA A 165 5.86 18.56 -19.54
N GLU A 166 6.17 17.26 -19.44
CA GLU A 166 6.87 16.51 -20.48
C GLU A 166 6.09 16.47 -21.81
N GLU A 167 4.76 16.32 -21.75
CA GLU A 167 3.88 16.37 -22.92
C GLU A 167 3.91 17.74 -23.61
N ALA A 168 3.84 18.83 -22.84
CA ALA A 168 3.93 20.18 -23.38
C ALA A 168 5.31 20.46 -24.01
N LEU A 169 6.39 19.94 -23.40
CA LEU A 169 7.75 20.12 -23.93
C LEU A 169 7.95 19.50 -25.32
N LEU A 170 7.18 18.47 -25.71
CA LEU A 170 7.28 17.87 -27.04
C LEU A 170 7.03 18.88 -28.17
N GLU A 171 6.26 19.94 -27.93
CA GLU A 171 6.02 20.99 -28.93
C GLU A 171 7.23 21.94 -29.06
N ALA A 172 8.05 22.07 -28.01
CA ALA A 172 9.24 22.91 -28.00
C ALA A 172 10.53 22.15 -28.36
N MET A 173 10.55 20.82 -28.29
CA MET A 173 11.75 20.01 -28.55
C MET A 173 12.14 19.94 -30.04
N PRO A 174 13.42 19.67 -30.37
CA PRO A 174 13.86 19.36 -31.74
C PRO A 174 13.14 18.15 -32.35
N GLU A 175 12.98 18.11 -33.68
CA GLU A 175 12.21 17.05 -34.38
C GLU A 175 12.80 15.66 -34.14
N ASP A 176 14.13 15.51 -34.22
CA ASP A 176 14.80 14.23 -33.98
C ASP A 176 14.63 13.74 -32.53
N ALA A 177 14.64 14.65 -31.56
CA ALA A 177 14.42 14.30 -30.16
C ALA A 177 12.97 13.83 -29.91
N VAL A 178 11.99 14.48 -30.56
CA VAL A 178 10.58 14.06 -30.51
C VAL A 178 10.39 12.71 -31.19
N ALA A 179 11.04 12.48 -32.33
CA ALA A 179 11.00 11.18 -33.02
C ALA A 179 11.62 10.06 -32.18
N ALA A 180 12.75 10.31 -31.50
CA ALA A 180 13.38 9.34 -30.59
C ALA A 180 12.47 9.01 -29.39
N LEU A 181 11.81 10.01 -28.79
CA LEU A 181 10.83 9.80 -27.72
C LEU A 181 9.60 9.01 -28.21
N ALA A 182 9.16 9.24 -29.45
CA ALA A 182 8.09 8.47 -30.06
C ALA A 182 8.49 7.00 -30.29
N LEU A 183 9.74 6.70 -30.66
CA LEU A 183 10.22 5.31 -30.72
C LEU A 183 10.19 4.64 -29.35
N TYR A 184 10.59 5.35 -28.31
CA TYR A 184 10.48 4.86 -26.94
C TYR A 184 9.02 4.59 -26.53
N ASP A 185 8.10 5.50 -26.86
CA ASP A 185 6.67 5.30 -26.60
C ASP A 185 6.08 4.15 -27.44
N ALA A 186 6.62 3.86 -28.63
CA ALA A 186 6.25 2.68 -29.41
C ALA A 186 6.65 1.38 -28.69
N GLN A 187 7.85 1.33 -28.10
CA GLN A 187 8.30 0.19 -27.32
C GLN A 187 7.47 -0.02 -26.04
N ARG A 188 7.00 1.07 -25.42
CA ARG A 188 6.08 1.01 -24.27
C ARG A 188 4.69 0.52 -24.64
N LEU A 189 4.26 0.81 -25.87
CA LEU A 189 2.99 0.32 -26.37
C LEU A 189 3.08 -1.16 -26.70
N ASP A 190 4.23 -1.64 -27.19
CA ASP A 190 4.42 -3.05 -27.53
C ASP A 190 4.21 -3.97 -26.31
N GLY A 191 3.41 -5.03 -26.49
CA GLY A 191 3.02 -5.92 -25.40
C GLY A 191 2.05 -5.34 -24.34
N SER A 192 1.78 -4.03 -24.33
CA SER A 192 0.88 -3.42 -23.34
C SER A 192 -0.60 -3.80 -23.51
N GLU A 193 -1.36 -3.72 -22.42
CA GLU A 193 -2.83 -3.88 -22.40
C GLU A 193 -3.59 -2.57 -22.70
N ILE A 194 -2.91 -1.56 -23.25
CA ILE A 194 -3.52 -0.26 -23.56
C ILE A 194 -4.57 -0.41 -24.67
N ALA A 195 -5.77 0.14 -24.43
CA ALA A 195 -6.83 0.14 -25.42
C ALA A 195 -6.40 0.85 -26.71
N GLN A 196 -6.70 0.25 -27.87
CA GLN A 196 -6.31 0.76 -29.18
C GLN A 196 -4.80 0.80 -29.45
N ARG A 197 -3.98 -0.01 -28.75
CA ARG A 197 -2.53 -0.14 -28.97
C ARG A 197 -2.14 -0.16 -30.45
N GLU A 198 -2.73 -1.05 -31.25
CA GLU A 198 -2.37 -1.18 -32.68
C GLU A 198 -2.66 0.08 -33.50
N ARG A 199 -3.72 0.80 -33.14
CA ARG A 199 -4.04 2.09 -33.76
C ARG A 199 -3.01 3.15 -33.35
N LEU A 200 -2.67 3.22 -32.06
CA LEU A 200 -1.67 4.15 -31.55
C LEU A 200 -0.31 3.91 -32.19
N LEU A 201 0.15 2.65 -32.25
CA LEU A 201 1.38 2.25 -32.93
C LEU A 201 1.39 2.71 -34.39
N ARG A 202 0.31 2.44 -35.14
CA ARG A 202 0.22 2.87 -36.55
C ARG A 202 0.36 4.38 -36.69
N ILE A 203 -0.41 5.17 -35.93
CA ILE A 203 -0.39 6.63 -36.03
C ILE A 203 0.99 7.17 -35.59
N LEU A 204 1.62 6.56 -34.59
CA LEU A 204 2.96 6.93 -34.13
C LEU A 204 4.02 6.70 -35.21
N ARG A 205 3.93 5.62 -35.99
CA ARG A 205 4.83 5.36 -37.14
C ARG A 205 4.72 6.44 -38.21
N VAL A 206 3.49 6.83 -38.55
CA VAL A 206 3.25 7.93 -39.52
C VAL A 206 3.86 9.24 -39.01
N ALA A 207 3.69 9.54 -37.73
CA ALA A 207 4.28 10.73 -37.12
C ALA A 207 5.81 10.72 -37.07
N VAL A 208 6.43 9.57 -36.75
CA VAL A 208 7.90 9.44 -36.79
C VAL A 208 8.41 9.62 -38.20
N ARG A 209 7.74 9.07 -39.22
CA ARG A 209 8.10 9.26 -40.64
C ARG A 209 8.03 10.71 -41.09
N ALA A 210 7.02 11.45 -40.65
CA ALA A 210 6.87 12.88 -40.95
C ALA A 210 7.94 13.76 -40.28
N LEU A 211 8.43 13.39 -39.10
CA LEU A 211 9.45 14.15 -38.36
C LEU A 211 10.89 13.76 -38.71
N SER A 212 11.17 12.46 -38.86
CA SER A 212 12.52 11.94 -39.11
C SER A 212 12.44 10.68 -40.01
N PRO A 213 12.51 10.86 -41.35
CA PRO A 213 12.44 9.76 -42.30
C PRO A 213 13.52 8.70 -42.08
N GLY A 214 14.69 9.09 -41.58
CA GLY A 214 15.79 8.17 -41.27
C GLY A 214 15.45 7.18 -40.16
N LEU A 215 14.80 7.65 -39.09
CA LEU A 215 14.37 6.80 -37.97
C LEU A 215 13.17 5.92 -38.34
N ALA A 216 12.34 6.35 -39.30
CA ALA A 216 11.18 5.58 -39.75
C ALA A 216 11.55 4.24 -40.38
N SER A 217 12.78 4.07 -40.87
CA SER A 217 13.28 2.78 -41.38
C SER A 217 13.35 1.68 -40.29
N GLN A 218 13.36 2.05 -39.01
CA GLN A 218 13.34 1.11 -37.89
C GLN A 218 11.93 0.63 -37.52
N LEU A 219 10.90 1.19 -38.16
CA LEU A 219 9.50 0.88 -37.91
C LEU A 219 8.90 0.22 -39.15
N ASP A 220 8.42 -1.01 -39.03
CA ASP A 220 7.69 -1.70 -40.12
C ASP A 220 6.44 -0.89 -40.49
N GLY A 221 6.46 -0.26 -41.67
CA GLY A 221 5.38 0.59 -42.16
C GLY A 221 5.08 0.35 -43.64
N ASN A 222 3.80 0.40 -43.99
CA ASN A 222 3.35 0.37 -45.38
C ASN A 222 3.52 1.75 -46.04
N ASP A 223 3.69 1.78 -47.36
CA ASP A 223 3.81 3.01 -48.16
C ASP A 223 2.47 3.75 -48.33
N ASP A 224 1.34 3.12 -48.01
CA ASP A 224 -0.02 3.65 -48.22
C ASP A 224 -0.53 4.57 -47.09
N ASP A 225 0.29 4.89 -46.09
CA ASP A 225 -0.14 5.72 -44.96
C ASP A 225 -0.28 7.21 -45.36
N PRO A 226 -1.27 7.94 -44.80
CA PRO A 226 -1.50 9.34 -45.16
C PRO A 226 -0.32 10.23 -44.77
N GLU A 227 0.07 11.13 -45.67
CA GLU A 227 1.07 12.16 -45.39
C GLU A 227 0.48 13.19 -44.41
N ILE A 228 1.11 13.35 -43.24
CA ILE A 228 0.72 14.34 -42.23
C ILE A 228 1.77 15.43 -42.10
N THR A 229 1.35 16.63 -41.73
CA THR A 229 2.27 17.76 -41.51
C THR A 229 3.11 17.55 -40.25
N ARG A 230 4.26 18.21 -40.15
CA ARG A 230 5.14 18.12 -38.96
C ARG A 230 4.45 18.60 -37.68
N MET A 231 3.56 19.58 -37.81
CA MET A 231 2.75 20.08 -36.69
C MET A 231 1.75 19.03 -36.22
N GLU A 232 1.03 18.39 -37.15
CA GLU A 232 0.12 17.28 -36.84
C GLU A 232 0.86 16.09 -36.23
N ALA A 233 2.05 15.76 -36.75
CA ALA A 233 2.89 14.69 -36.20
C ALA A 233 3.26 14.93 -34.72
N ARG A 234 3.62 16.17 -34.35
CA ARG A 234 3.89 16.53 -32.95
C ARG A 234 2.65 16.44 -32.07
N ALA A 235 1.50 16.93 -32.56
CA ALA A 235 0.24 16.84 -31.84
C ALA A 235 -0.17 15.38 -31.57
N VAL A 236 0.01 14.52 -32.58
CA VAL A 236 -0.22 13.07 -32.50
C VAL A 236 0.70 12.41 -31.46
N ILE A 237 2.00 12.73 -31.46
CA ILE A 237 2.96 12.16 -30.51
C ILE A 237 2.62 12.62 -29.08
N ARG A 238 2.30 13.91 -28.89
CA ARG A 238 1.84 14.46 -27.62
C ARG A 238 0.58 13.74 -27.13
N GLN A 239 -0.41 13.54 -28.00
CA GLN A 239 -1.64 12.82 -27.68
C GLN A 239 -1.38 11.35 -27.31
N THR A 240 -0.51 10.67 -28.05
CA THR A 240 -0.17 9.26 -27.77
C THR A 240 0.51 9.13 -26.41
N ARG A 241 1.50 9.99 -26.13
CA ARG A 241 2.18 10.03 -24.84
C ARG A 241 1.24 10.33 -23.68
N ARG A 242 0.31 11.25 -23.90
CA ARG A 242 -0.77 11.54 -22.95
C ARG A 242 -1.62 10.32 -22.64
N ILE A 243 -2.03 9.54 -23.64
CA ILE A 243 -2.82 8.32 -23.43
C ILE A 243 -2.04 7.28 -22.61
N ILE A 244 -0.75 7.10 -22.91
CA ILE A 244 0.11 6.15 -22.17
C ILE A 244 0.28 6.61 -20.71
N ASN A 245 0.52 7.90 -20.49
CA ASN A 245 0.69 8.47 -19.16
C ASN A 245 -0.61 8.40 -18.34
N GLU A 246 -1.77 8.73 -18.95
CA GLU A 246 -3.09 8.60 -18.31
C GLU A 246 -3.37 7.15 -17.89
N TYR A 247 -3.09 6.18 -18.77
CA TYR A 247 -3.23 4.77 -18.43
C TYR A 247 -2.39 4.36 -17.21
N ARG A 248 -1.12 4.79 -17.15
CA ARG A 248 -0.23 4.51 -16.01
C ARG A 248 -0.68 5.19 -14.74
N ASP A 249 -1.07 6.46 -14.83
CA ASP A 249 -1.56 7.24 -13.69
C ASP A 249 -2.85 6.62 -13.12
N ASP A 250 -3.73 6.10 -13.99
CA ASP A 250 -4.95 5.38 -13.60
C ASP A 250 -4.64 4.04 -12.92
N CYS A 251 -3.68 3.27 -13.43
CA CYS A 251 -3.22 2.03 -12.80
C CYS A 251 -2.62 2.30 -11.40
N ALA A 252 -1.77 3.31 -11.28
CA ALA A 252 -1.22 3.74 -9.99
C ALA A 252 -2.32 4.21 -9.02
N ALA A 253 -3.30 4.98 -9.50
CA ALA A 253 -4.46 5.42 -8.71
C ALA A 253 -5.34 4.25 -8.24
N ALA A 254 -5.52 3.23 -9.08
CA ALA A 254 -6.21 2.01 -8.72
C ALA A 254 -5.48 1.25 -7.59
N LEU A 255 -4.15 1.12 -7.66
CA LEU A 255 -3.34 0.51 -6.60
C LEU A 255 -3.44 1.28 -5.28
N VAL A 256 -3.35 2.61 -5.31
CA VAL A 256 -3.52 3.46 -4.12
C VAL A 256 -4.92 3.33 -3.53
N THR A 257 -5.95 3.28 -4.37
CA THR A 257 -7.34 3.07 -3.93
C THR A 257 -7.52 1.70 -3.27
N LEU A 258 -6.92 0.66 -3.85
CA LEU A 258 -6.93 -0.69 -3.28
C LEU A 258 -6.26 -0.72 -1.90
N ARG A 259 -5.08 -0.10 -1.76
CA ARG A 259 -4.40 0.05 -0.46
C ARG A 259 -5.30 0.73 0.56
N ARG A 260 -5.96 1.83 0.18
CA ARG A 260 -6.86 2.56 1.08
C ARG A 260 -8.02 1.69 1.56
N ARG A 261 -8.67 0.95 0.65
CA ARG A 261 -9.77 0.03 0.99
C ARG A 261 -9.30 -1.09 1.91
N LEU A 262 -8.11 -1.65 1.67
CA LEU A 262 -7.51 -2.67 2.53
C LEU A 262 -7.21 -2.13 3.94
N THR A 263 -6.57 -0.96 4.05
CA THR A 263 -6.31 -0.33 5.36
C THR A 263 -7.60 -0.04 6.11
N GLN A 264 -8.65 0.42 5.41
CA GLN A 264 -9.96 0.65 6.03
C GLN A 264 -10.58 -0.65 6.53
N SER A 265 -10.50 -1.74 5.76
CA SER A 265 -10.95 -3.07 6.19
C SER A 265 -10.18 -3.56 7.42
N VAL A 266 -8.85 -3.39 7.44
CA VAL A 266 -7.99 -3.70 8.59
C VAL A 266 -8.47 -2.98 9.86
N VAL A 267 -8.77 -1.69 9.77
CA VAL A 267 -9.27 -0.90 10.91
C VAL A 267 -10.59 -1.45 11.41
N PHE A 268 -11.56 -1.70 10.52
CA PHE A 268 -12.86 -2.22 10.92
C PHE A 268 -12.76 -3.62 11.53
N THR A 269 -12.02 -4.54 10.90
CA THR A 269 -11.80 -5.88 11.43
C THR A 269 -11.10 -5.83 12.79
N GLY A 270 -10.06 -5.00 12.93
CA GLY A 270 -9.38 -4.80 14.21
C GLY A 270 -10.30 -4.26 15.31
N LEU A 271 -11.14 -3.27 14.99
CA LEU A 271 -12.14 -2.74 15.93
C LEU A 271 -13.17 -3.81 16.31
N SER A 272 -13.66 -4.61 15.37
CA SER A 272 -14.57 -5.72 15.65
C SER A 272 -13.96 -6.75 16.59
N ILE A 273 -12.69 -7.14 16.37
CA ILE A 273 -11.94 -8.04 17.27
C ILE A 273 -11.84 -7.42 18.66
N TYR A 274 -11.48 -6.13 18.74
CA TYR A 274 -11.38 -5.42 20.00
C TYR A 274 -12.70 -5.37 20.78
N LEU A 275 -13.82 -5.15 20.08
CA LEU A 275 -15.15 -5.16 20.69
C LEU A 275 -15.53 -6.54 21.22
N ILE A 276 -15.21 -7.62 20.48
CA ILE A 276 -15.43 -9.00 20.94
C ILE A 276 -14.61 -9.28 22.20
N LEU A 277 -13.34 -8.87 22.23
CA LEU A 277 -12.48 -9.00 23.40
C LEU A 277 -13.03 -8.21 24.60
N GLY A 278 -13.44 -6.96 24.38
CA GLY A 278 -14.05 -6.12 25.40
C GLY A 278 -15.33 -6.75 25.97
N LEU A 279 -16.19 -7.29 25.10
CA LEU A 279 -17.40 -8.01 25.51
C LEU A 279 -17.06 -9.25 26.36
N ALA A 280 -16.07 -10.04 25.96
CA ALA A 280 -15.62 -11.20 26.74
C ALA A 280 -15.17 -10.82 28.15
N ILE A 281 -14.43 -9.71 28.28
CA ILE A 281 -13.99 -9.17 29.59
C ILE A 281 -15.19 -8.71 30.43
N VAL A 282 -16.12 -7.98 29.83
CA VAL A 282 -17.32 -7.47 30.53
C VAL A 282 -18.19 -8.62 31.04
N VAL A 283 -18.39 -9.66 30.23
CA VAL A 283 -19.14 -10.88 30.61
C VAL A 283 -18.43 -11.67 31.72
N GLY A 284 -17.12 -11.46 31.91
CA GLY A 284 -16.36 -12.11 32.97
C GLY A 284 -15.63 -13.36 32.54
N ALA A 285 -15.16 -13.40 31.30
CA ALA A 285 -14.25 -14.45 30.88
C ALA A 285 -13.04 -14.50 31.83
N PRO A 286 -12.62 -15.69 32.29
CA PRO A 286 -11.48 -15.82 33.17
C PRO A 286 -10.22 -15.32 32.46
N ILE A 287 -9.31 -14.69 33.21
CA ILE A 287 -8.09 -14.08 32.68
C ILE A 287 -7.23 -15.13 31.96
N SER A 288 -7.14 -16.34 32.51
CA SER A 288 -6.46 -17.47 31.88
C SER A 288 -6.99 -17.76 30.48
N ALA A 289 -8.31 -17.68 30.27
CA ALA A 289 -8.91 -17.91 28.95
C ALA A 289 -8.63 -16.75 27.98
N ILE A 290 -8.61 -15.51 28.47
CA ILE A 290 -8.26 -14.33 27.66
C ILE A 290 -6.79 -14.42 27.21
N VAL A 291 -5.89 -14.80 28.13
CA VAL A 291 -4.47 -14.98 27.83
C VAL A 291 -4.28 -16.12 26.82
N ALA A 292 -4.90 -17.27 27.02
CA ALA A 292 -4.81 -18.39 26.09
C ALA A 292 -5.39 -18.05 24.71
N GLY A 293 -6.54 -17.37 24.65
CA GLY A 293 -7.12 -16.87 23.41
C GLY A 293 -6.17 -15.92 22.67
N SER A 294 -5.47 -15.05 23.40
CA SER A 294 -4.43 -14.15 22.85
C SER A 294 -3.23 -14.93 22.31
N VAL A 295 -2.80 -15.99 22.99
CA VAL A 295 -1.73 -16.88 22.51
C VAL A 295 -2.15 -17.61 21.24
N PHE A 296 -3.36 -18.18 21.19
CA PHE A 296 -3.88 -18.84 19.98
C PHE A 296 -3.98 -17.86 18.80
N TYR A 297 -4.46 -16.64 19.06
CA TYR A 297 -4.48 -15.57 18.07
C TYR A 297 -3.08 -15.26 17.54
N LEU A 298 -2.09 -15.10 18.42
CA LEU A 298 -0.72 -14.79 18.03
C LEU A 298 -0.10 -15.91 17.19
N VAL A 299 -0.29 -17.18 17.60
CA VAL A 299 0.19 -18.34 16.84
C VAL A 299 -0.43 -18.38 15.45
N GLY A 300 -1.75 -18.21 15.34
CA GLY A 300 -2.43 -18.10 14.06
C GLY A 300 -1.85 -16.97 13.22
N ALA A 301 -1.74 -15.76 13.77
CA ALA A 301 -1.22 -14.59 13.06
C ALA A 301 0.22 -14.77 12.55
N VAL A 302 1.12 -15.31 13.38
CA VAL A 302 2.52 -15.57 13.02
C VAL A 302 2.62 -16.61 11.91
N VAL A 303 1.86 -17.70 12.00
CA VAL A 303 1.88 -18.75 10.97
C VAL A 303 1.38 -18.21 9.62
N GLY A 304 0.29 -17.45 9.61
CA GLY A 304 -0.21 -16.79 8.40
C GLY A 304 0.76 -15.78 7.81
N LEU A 305 1.45 -15.00 8.66
CA LEU A 305 2.49 -14.06 8.22
C LEU A 305 3.69 -14.79 7.60
N LEU A 306 4.16 -15.88 8.21
CA LEU A 306 5.27 -16.68 7.69
C LEU A 306 4.92 -17.36 6.37
N ALA A 307 3.69 -17.88 6.23
CA ALA A 307 3.20 -18.42 4.97
C ALA A 307 3.27 -17.35 3.87
N ARG A 308 2.83 -16.12 4.18
CA ARG A 308 2.87 -15.00 3.24
C ARG A 308 4.29 -14.61 2.84
N ILE A 309 5.18 -14.42 3.81
CA ILE A 309 6.59 -14.08 3.51
C ILE A 309 7.22 -15.15 2.63
N ARG A 310 6.92 -16.43 2.85
CA ARG A 310 7.40 -17.52 1.98
C ARG A 310 6.83 -17.45 0.56
N THR A 311 5.56 -17.10 0.38
CA THR A 311 5.01 -16.88 -0.97
C THR A 311 5.71 -15.73 -1.67
N GLU A 312 5.85 -14.58 -1.01
CA GLU A 312 6.49 -13.40 -1.61
C GLU A 312 7.98 -13.62 -1.90
N ALA A 313 8.69 -14.35 -1.04
CA ALA A 313 10.08 -14.72 -1.29
C ALA A 313 10.25 -15.63 -2.52
N ARG A 314 9.23 -16.41 -2.91
CA ARG A 314 9.28 -17.28 -4.09
C ARG A 314 8.95 -16.55 -5.39
N PHE A 315 8.11 -15.51 -5.34
CA PHE A 315 7.65 -14.77 -6.52
C PHE A 315 8.52 -13.54 -6.85
N LYS A 316 9.63 -13.32 -6.13
CA LYS A 316 10.54 -12.21 -6.40
C LYS A 316 11.41 -12.51 -7.63
N THR A 317 10.79 -12.48 -8.81
CA THR A 317 11.48 -12.25 -10.10
C THR A 317 11.88 -10.78 -10.19
N ASP A 318 13.02 -10.50 -10.84
CA ASP A 318 13.81 -9.26 -10.80
C ASP A 318 13.11 -7.91 -11.14
N THR A 319 11.83 -7.90 -11.49
CA THR A 319 11.09 -6.66 -11.73
C THR A 319 10.56 -6.08 -10.41
N GLU A 320 11.41 -5.32 -9.73
CA GLU A 320 11.05 -4.57 -8.53
C GLU A 320 10.11 -3.41 -8.89
N ILE A 321 8.85 -3.67 -9.22
CA ILE A 321 7.83 -2.64 -9.43
C ILE A 321 7.40 -2.10 -8.07
N ASP A 322 7.24 -0.78 -7.94
CA ASP A 322 6.75 -0.20 -6.69
C ASP A 322 5.27 -0.54 -6.46
N ASP A 323 5.01 -1.29 -5.40
CA ASP A 323 3.68 -1.74 -5.00
C ASP A 323 2.86 -0.68 -4.26
N TYR A 324 3.37 0.55 -4.12
CA TYR A 324 2.75 1.63 -3.35
C TYR A 324 2.39 1.22 -1.92
N GLY A 325 3.09 0.24 -1.34
CA GLY A 325 2.81 -0.33 -0.02
C GLY A 325 1.55 -1.21 0.09
N VAL A 326 0.94 -1.63 -1.03
CA VAL A 326 -0.19 -2.58 -1.05
C VAL A 326 0.22 -3.90 -0.38
N THR A 327 1.42 -4.39 -0.68
CA THR A 327 1.98 -5.64 -0.15
C THR A 327 2.10 -5.60 1.38
N SER A 328 2.65 -4.51 1.95
CA SER A 328 2.71 -4.31 3.40
C SER A 328 1.30 -4.27 4.04
N ALA A 329 0.33 -3.60 3.40
CA ALA A 329 -1.05 -3.56 3.91
C ALA A 329 -1.69 -4.96 3.93
N ARG A 330 -1.42 -5.79 2.92
CA ARG A 330 -1.88 -7.18 2.85
C ARG A 330 -1.27 -8.06 3.93
N MET A 331 0.03 -7.90 4.21
CA MET A 331 0.68 -8.65 5.30
C MET A 331 -0.02 -8.44 6.63
N VAL A 332 -0.33 -7.17 6.97
CA VAL A 332 -1.03 -6.83 8.21
C VAL A 332 -2.44 -7.42 8.21
N HIS A 333 -3.19 -7.25 7.11
CA HIS A 333 -4.55 -7.76 7.01
C HIS A 333 -4.62 -9.28 7.14
N LEU A 334 -3.75 -10.00 6.44
CA LEU A 334 -3.68 -11.45 6.47
C LEU A 334 -3.29 -11.96 7.87
N ALA A 335 -2.33 -11.32 8.54
CA ALA A 335 -1.96 -11.68 9.91
C ALA A 335 -3.17 -11.55 10.87
N LEU A 336 -3.97 -10.49 10.74
CA LEU A 336 -5.18 -10.31 11.56
C LEU A 336 -6.24 -11.39 11.29
N LEU A 337 -6.54 -11.65 10.01
CA LEU A 337 -7.50 -12.70 9.63
C LEU A 337 -7.03 -14.08 10.06
N SER A 338 -5.73 -14.35 9.93
CA SER A 338 -5.07 -15.59 10.35
C SER A 338 -5.16 -15.82 11.86
N GLY A 339 -4.92 -14.77 12.65
CA GLY A 339 -5.09 -14.83 14.10
C GLY A 339 -6.53 -15.13 14.50
N MET A 340 -7.51 -14.47 13.86
CA MET A 340 -8.93 -14.77 14.09
C MET A 340 -9.30 -16.19 13.71
N ALA A 341 -8.85 -16.66 12.54
CA ALA A 341 -9.09 -18.02 12.08
C ALA A 341 -8.49 -19.04 13.05
N GLY A 342 -7.30 -18.77 13.59
CA GLY A 342 -6.67 -19.59 14.61
C GLY A 342 -7.54 -19.73 15.87
N VAL A 343 -8.02 -18.63 16.44
CA VAL A 343 -8.91 -18.66 17.62
C VAL A 343 -10.23 -19.37 17.30
N ALA A 344 -10.86 -19.04 16.17
CA ALA A 344 -12.12 -19.65 15.75
C ALA A 344 -11.98 -21.16 15.53
N GLY A 345 -10.86 -21.60 14.95
CA GLY A 345 -10.53 -23.02 14.77
C GLY A 345 -10.40 -23.76 16.09
N VAL A 346 -9.71 -23.19 17.09
CA VAL A 346 -9.60 -23.80 18.43
C VAL A 346 -10.95 -23.93 19.10
N VAL A 347 -11.80 -22.90 19.03
CA VAL A 347 -13.17 -22.94 19.57
C VAL A 347 -13.99 -24.01 18.86
N LEU A 348 -13.95 -24.06 17.53
CA LEU A 348 -14.70 -25.05 16.73
C LEU A 348 -14.28 -26.48 17.07
N VAL A 349 -12.98 -26.77 17.09
CA VAL A 349 -12.47 -28.11 17.42
C VAL A 349 -12.78 -28.45 18.87
N GLY A 350 -12.66 -27.51 19.82
CA GLY A 350 -13.03 -27.72 21.21
C GLY A 350 -14.51 -28.08 21.38
N LEU A 351 -15.40 -27.37 20.67
CA LEU A 351 -16.84 -27.68 20.66
C LEU A 351 -17.12 -29.06 20.06
N LEU A 352 -16.48 -29.42 18.95
CA LEU A 352 -16.64 -30.73 18.30
C LEU A 352 -16.08 -31.88 19.14
N SER A 353 -15.03 -31.63 19.91
CA SER A 353 -14.38 -32.62 20.78
C SER A 353 -15.14 -32.86 22.09
N GLY A 354 -16.06 -31.95 22.45
CA GLY A 354 -16.69 -31.91 23.76
C GLY A 354 -18.22 -31.96 23.79
N ALA A 355 -18.94 -31.64 22.70
CA ALA A 355 -20.40 -31.51 22.74
C ALA A 355 -21.10 -32.08 21.49
N SER A 356 -22.14 -32.89 21.71
CA SER A 356 -23.18 -33.14 20.70
C SER A 356 -23.94 -31.84 20.43
N LEU A 357 -24.04 -31.41 19.17
CA LEU A 357 -24.66 -30.16 18.71
C LEU A 357 -26.10 -29.92 19.24
N SER A 358 -26.77 -30.97 19.72
CA SER A 358 -28.10 -30.98 20.31
C SER A 358 -28.23 -30.27 21.67
N GLU A 359 -27.15 -30.15 22.44
CA GLU A 359 -27.20 -29.57 23.81
C GLU A 359 -27.10 -28.03 23.82
N ILE A 360 -26.62 -27.43 22.72
CA ILE A 360 -26.41 -25.98 22.58
C ILE A 360 -27.67 -25.26 22.07
N LEU A 361 -28.60 -26.00 21.44
CA LEU A 361 -29.82 -25.45 20.83
C LEU A 361 -31.08 -25.61 21.70
N ASP A 362 -30.97 -26.17 22.91
CA ASP A 362 -32.12 -26.34 23.80
C ASP A 362 -32.15 -25.28 24.92
N PRO A 363 -32.97 -24.22 24.81
CA PRO A 363 -33.08 -23.17 25.82
C PRO A 363 -33.83 -23.61 27.10
N SER A 364 -34.30 -24.86 27.18
CA SER A 364 -35.19 -25.35 28.25
C SER A 364 -34.47 -25.92 29.48
N GLY A 365 -33.16 -26.17 29.41
CA GLY A 365 -32.44 -27.02 30.38
C GLY A 365 -31.95 -26.36 31.67
N MET A 366 -32.70 -25.42 32.28
CA MET A 366 -32.29 -24.75 33.53
C MET A 366 -32.73 -25.45 34.83
N SER A 367 -33.47 -26.55 34.76
CA SER A 367 -33.96 -27.24 35.96
C SER A 367 -33.82 -28.75 35.84
N GLY A 368 -32.74 -29.30 36.38
CA GLY A 368 -32.51 -30.74 36.43
C GLY A 368 -31.17 -31.08 37.06
N THR A 369 -31.17 -31.23 38.38
CA THR A 369 -30.12 -31.88 39.14
C THR A 369 -29.97 -33.34 38.72
N ASP A 370 -28.72 -33.78 38.61
CA ASP A 370 -28.24 -35.16 38.48
C ASP A 370 -28.41 -35.85 37.13
N GLY A 371 -27.35 -35.74 36.32
CA GLY A 371 -27.16 -36.51 35.10
C GLY A 371 -25.89 -36.18 34.32
N GLY A 372 -24.73 -36.11 34.98
CA GLY A 372 -23.38 -36.46 34.45
C GLY A 372 -22.90 -36.05 33.05
N VAL A 373 -23.52 -35.12 32.33
CA VAL A 373 -22.94 -34.58 31.09
C VAL A 373 -21.96 -33.47 31.47
N VAL A 374 -20.67 -33.78 31.34
CA VAL A 374 -19.56 -32.87 31.57
C VAL A 374 -19.67 -31.74 30.56
N ARG A 375 -20.35 -30.65 30.92
CA ARG A 375 -20.21 -29.36 30.23
C ARG A 375 -18.73 -29.02 30.22
N GLN A 376 -18.05 -29.21 29.09
CA GLN A 376 -16.72 -28.66 28.91
C GLN A 376 -16.85 -27.14 28.95
N SER A 377 -16.55 -26.54 30.10
CA SER A 377 -16.54 -25.10 30.24
C SER A 377 -15.49 -24.53 29.29
N LEU A 378 -15.76 -23.36 28.70
CA LEU A 378 -14.80 -22.62 27.86
C LEU A 378 -13.42 -22.49 28.53
N GLY A 379 -13.37 -22.47 29.87
CA GLY A 379 -12.12 -22.48 30.63
C GLY A 379 -11.22 -23.68 30.34
N ARG A 380 -11.78 -24.86 30.03
CA ARG A 380 -10.99 -26.06 29.68
C ARG A 380 -10.44 -26.03 28.26
N ILE A 381 -11.19 -25.44 27.31
CA ILE A 381 -10.73 -25.26 25.91
C ILE A 381 -9.57 -24.27 25.86
N PHE A 382 -9.63 -23.23 26.69
CA PHE A 382 -8.62 -22.20 26.79
C PHE A 382 -7.60 -22.44 27.93
N ASP A 383 -7.43 -23.68 28.37
CA ASP A 383 -6.35 -24.04 29.28
C ASP A 383 -5.17 -24.58 28.46
N LEU A 384 -4.10 -23.78 28.35
CA LEU A 384 -2.89 -24.14 27.62
C LEU A 384 -2.18 -25.38 28.17
N THR A 385 -2.38 -25.68 29.46
CA THR A 385 -1.77 -26.85 30.10
C THR A 385 -2.54 -28.13 29.80
N SER A 386 -3.87 -28.04 29.81
CA SER A 386 -4.76 -29.16 29.53
C SER A 386 -4.95 -29.44 28.04
N TYR A 387 -4.77 -28.43 27.17
CA TYR A 387 -5.06 -28.54 25.74
C TYR A 387 -3.96 -27.95 24.84
N PRO A 388 -2.73 -28.50 24.86
CA PRO A 388 -1.64 -28.03 23.99
C PRO A 388 -1.93 -28.24 22.50
N VAL A 389 -2.79 -29.20 22.16
CA VAL A 389 -3.26 -29.46 20.78
C VAL A 389 -3.93 -28.22 20.18
N GLY A 390 -4.51 -27.34 21.01
CA GLY A 390 -5.07 -26.07 20.56
C GLY A 390 -4.08 -25.18 19.81
N LEU A 391 -2.78 -25.21 20.17
CA LEU A 391 -1.76 -24.43 19.45
C LEU A 391 -1.58 -24.92 18.01
N VAL A 392 -1.60 -26.24 17.80
CA VAL A 392 -1.49 -26.86 16.47
C VAL A 392 -2.73 -26.55 15.64
N VAL A 393 -3.92 -26.64 16.25
CA VAL A 393 -5.19 -26.26 15.59
C VAL A 393 -5.15 -24.78 15.17
N ALA A 394 -4.74 -23.88 16.07
CA ALA A 394 -4.62 -22.46 15.75
C ALA A 394 -3.66 -22.20 14.59
N ALA A 395 -2.53 -22.91 14.54
CA ALA A 395 -1.57 -22.83 13.45
C ALA A 395 -2.17 -23.33 12.11
N ILE A 396 -2.87 -24.46 12.10
CA ILE A 396 -3.51 -25.02 10.90
C ILE A 396 -4.57 -24.07 10.36
N PHE A 397 -5.47 -23.59 11.22
CA PHE A 397 -6.52 -22.67 10.80
C PHE A 397 -5.99 -21.28 10.42
N GLY A 398 -4.86 -20.85 10.99
CA GLY A 398 -4.15 -19.64 10.55
C GLY A 398 -3.72 -19.70 9.07
N LEU A 399 -3.49 -20.87 8.50
CA LEU A 399 -3.16 -20.99 7.07
C LEU A 399 -4.38 -20.84 6.16
N ALA A 400 -5.61 -20.93 6.68
CA ALA A 400 -6.83 -20.96 5.86
C ALA A 400 -7.12 -19.66 5.08
N PRO A 401 -6.94 -18.44 5.64
CA PRO A 401 -7.30 -17.20 4.94
C PRO A 401 -6.51 -16.93 3.66
N GLU A 402 -5.35 -17.57 3.47
CA GLU A 402 -4.51 -17.39 2.29
C GLU A 402 -5.27 -17.67 0.98
N ARG A 403 -6.14 -18.69 0.97
CA ARG A 403 -6.90 -19.04 -0.24
C ARG A 403 -8.01 -18.05 -0.58
N LEU A 404 -8.63 -17.42 0.42
CA LEU A 404 -9.64 -16.38 0.20
C LEU A 404 -9.00 -15.10 -0.34
N LEU A 405 -7.79 -14.79 0.14
CA LEU A 405 -7.07 -13.57 -0.24
C LEU A 405 -6.32 -13.69 -1.57
N ALA A 406 -6.08 -14.91 -2.07
CA ALA A 406 -5.47 -15.14 -3.39
C ALA A 406 -6.15 -14.32 -4.49
N ARG A 407 -7.49 -14.24 -4.50
CA ARG A 407 -8.25 -13.45 -5.50
C ARG A 407 -7.99 -11.95 -5.45
N LEU A 408 -7.79 -11.38 -4.26
CA LEU A 408 -7.40 -9.97 -4.15
C LEU A 408 -5.95 -9.80 -4.61
N GLY A 409 -5.11 -10.80 -4.33
CA GLY A 409 -3.77 -11.00 -4.89
C GLY A 409 -3.74 -10.71 -6.38
N ASP A 410 -4.50 -11.52 -7.12
CA ASP A 410 -4.58 -11.53 -8.59
C ASP A 410 -4.88 -10.14 -9.17
N GLN A 411 -5.77 -9.36 -8.55
CA GLN A 411 -6.13 -8.02 -9.03
C GLN A 411 -4.99 -6.99 -8.92
N ALA A 412 -4.19 -7.04 -7.85
CA ALA A 412 -3.05 -6.13 -7.79
C ALA A 412 -1.93 -6.60 -8.70
N GLU A 413 -1.75 -7.91 -8.84
CA GLU A 413 -0.75 -8.48 -9.74
C GLU A 413 -1.07 -8.13 -11.19
N SER A 414 -2.33 -8.20 -11.61
CA SER A 414 -2.74 -7.74 -12.95
C SER A 414 -2.47 -6.24 -13.15
N LEU A 415 -2.72 -5.40 -12.14
CA LEU A 415 -2.41 -3.96 -12.22
C LEU A 415 -0.90 -3.69 -12.27
N LYS A 416 -0.08 -4.49 -11.59
CA LYS A 416 1.38 -4.38 -11.67
C LYS A 416 1.90 -4.83 -13.03
N LEU A 417 1.39 -5.95 -13.55
CA LEU A 417 1.74 -6.43 -14.89
C LEU A 417 1.31 -5.42 -15.96
N ALA A 418 0.17 -4.75 -15.79
CA ALA A 418 -0.25 -3.63 -16.63
C ALA A 418 0.72 -2.44 -16.57
N LEU A 419 1.24 -2.10 -15.39
CA LEU A 419 2.28 -1.08 -15.26
C LEU A 419 3.59 -1.50 -15.92
N ASP A 420 4.04 -2.74 -15.68
CA ASP A 420 5.28 -3.32 -16.22
C ASP A 420 5.27 -3.39 -17.74
N SER A 421 4.18 -3.93 -18.30
CA SER A 421 3.99 -4.05 -19.76
C SER A 421 3.87 -2.71 -20.47
N SER A 422 3.71 -1.60 -19.74
CA SER A 422 3.73 -0.24 -20.28
C SER A 422 5.07 0.48 -20.09
N GLU A 423 6.06 -0.19 -19.49
CA GLU A 423 7.47 0.23 -19.51
C GLU A 423 8.19 -0.33 -20.72
N ALA A 424 9.13 0.42 -21.28
CA ALA A 424 9.92 -0.07 -22.39
C ALA A 424 10.88 -1.16 -21.88
N SER A 425 10.92 -2.29 -22.58
CA SER A 425 11.84 -3.40 -22.32
C SER A 425 13.29 -2.91 -22.42
N GLY A 426 13.92 -2.62 -21.27
CA GLY A 426 15.30 -2.12 -21.19
C GLY A 426 15.54 -0.93 -20.25
N SER A 427 14.49 -0.28 -19.75
CA SER A 427 14.66 0.86 -18.82
C SER A 427 14.94 0.44 -17.36
N SER A 428 14.73 -0.83 -16.98
CA SER A 428 14.79 -1.25 -15.56
C SER A 428 16.20 -1.63 -15.05
N GLY A 429 17.28 -1.33 -15.79
CA GLY A 429 18.62 -1.84 -15.50
C GLY A 429 19.76 -0.84 -15.59
N GLY A 430 19.51 0.48 -15.53
CA GLY A 430 20.54 1.52 -15.51
C GLY A 430 21.25 1.67 -14.15
N GLY A 431 21.55 0.57 -13.47
CA GLY A 431 22.38 0.55 -12.27
C GLY A 431 23.84 0.56 -12.68
N ALA A 432 24.52 1.69 -12.43
CA ALA A 432 25.96 1.90 -12.43
C ALA A 432 26.81 0.62 -12.51
N GLY A 433 27.11 0.18 -13.74
CA GLY A 433 28.27 -0.66 -14.00
C GLY A 433 29.50 0.21 -13.87
N GLU A 434 30.22 0.04 -12.77
CA GLU A 434 31.58 0.55 -12.58
C GLU A 434 32.39 0.31 -13.87
N GLY A 435 32.86 1.40 -14.46
CA GLY A 435 33.90 1.34 -15.48
C GLY A 435 35.15 0.78 -14.82
N GLU A 436 35.40 -0.50 -15.07
CA GLU A 436 36.67 -1.16 -14.81
C GLU A 436 37.73 -0.43 -15.64
N SER A 437 38.42 0.49 -14.98
CA SER A 437 39.56 1.22 -15.50
C SER A 437 40.65 0.22 -15.87
N GLU A 438 40.73 -0.13 -17.15
CA GLU A 438 41.82 -0.85 -17.77
C GLU A 438 43.15 -0.14 -17.44
N GLY A 439 43.93 -0.74 -16.55
CA GLY A 439 45.27 -0.33 -16.22
C GLY A 439 46.18 -0.53 -17.42
N SER A 440 46.48 0.58 -18.10
CA SER A 440 47.63 0.70 -19.01
C SER A 440 48.91 0.56 -18.17
N ASP A 441 49.47 -0.65 -18.17
CA ASP A 441 50.79 -0.91 -17.61
C ASP A 441 51.85 -0.62 -18.68
N VAL A 442 52.64 0.41 -18.38
CA VAL A 442 53.87 0.78 -19.06
C VAL A 442 54.92 -0.30 -18.79
N ARG A 443 55.47 -0.90 -19.86
CA ARG A 443 56.86 -1.35 -19.91
C ARG A 443 57.40 -1.37 -21.33
#